data_AF-A0A183HM98-F1
#
_entry.id   AF-A0A183HM98-F1
#
_cell.length_a   1.000
_cell.length_b   1.000
_cell.length_c   1.000
_cell.angle_alpha   90.00
_cell.angle_beta   90.00
_cell.angle_gamma   90.00
#
_symmetry.space_group_name_H-M   'P 1'
#
loop_
_entity.id
_entity.type
_entity.pdbx_description
1 polymer ?
#
loop_
_entity_poly.entity_id
_entity_poly.type
_entity_poly.pdbx_seq_one_letter_code
_entity_poly.pdbx_strand_id
1 'polypeptide(L)'
;MVIMSVVLEFVHFNTVFQLNDGSLLSTKCHSVQYDRINKRCSLFNTSITPTGNAYYIPNENSIYFEKICISDDSQIVESLKNSYETLQISLDMVRRKCEIVLRRIPQYILVGHATAVISAPSHNDCIEMCLRSLEVLAFTCRSAIYFYEYPKSNCILNKDSARTRPEYFTNEREQKVDYIEMDECRPT
;
A
#
# COMPACT_ATOMS: atom_id res chain seq x y z
N MET A 1 24.59 -17.09 4.80
CA MET A 1 24.23 -16.19 3.69
C MET A 1 22.94 -15.51 4.09
N VAL A 2 23.03 -14.29 4.61
CA VAL A 2 21.92 -13.56 5.24
C VAL A 2 21.38 -12.56 4.22
N ILE A 3 20.26 -12.91 3.58
CA ILE A 3 19.42 -11.95 2.85
C ILE A 3 18.03 -12.09 3.48
N MET A 4 17.96 -11.66 4.73
CA MET A 4 16.75 -11.50 5.50
C MET A 4 16.96 -10.18 6.26
N SER A 5 15.91 -9.41 6.49
CA SER A 5 15.92 -8.20 7.35
C SER A 5 15.99 -6.81 6.69
N VAL A 6 15.40 -6.61 5.51
CA VAL A 6 14.87 -5.26 5.14
C VAL A 6 13.45 -5.35 4.58
N VAL A 7 12.67 -6.33 5.04
CA VAL A 7 11.22 -6.29 4.91
C VAL A 7 10.71 -5.83 6.26
N LEU A 8 10.74 -4.50 6.41
CA LEU A 8 9.82 -3.70 7.20
C LEU A 8 8.89 -4.50 8.14
N GLU A 9 9.24 -4.60 9.43
CA GLU A 9 8.28 -4.83 10.52
C GLU A 9 7.36 -3.60 10.66
N PHE A 10 6.55 -3.32 9.63
CA PHE A 10 5.62 -2.18 9.63
C PHE A 10 4.24 -2.52 10.19
N VAL A 11 4.06 -3.75 10.70
CA VAL A 11 2.80 -4.20 11.28
C VAL A 11 2.96 -4.54 12.76
N HIS A 12 3.34 -3.53 13.54
CA HIS A 12 2.94 -3.45 14.93
C HIS A 12 2.53 -2.01 15.26
N PHE A 13 1.36 -1.88 15.88
CA PHE A 13 1.04 -0.73 16.71
C PHE A 13 2.18 -0.63 17.75
N ASN A 14 3.02 0.40 17.65
CA ASN A 14 4.20 0.65 18.51
C ASN A 14 5.47 -0.19 18.27
N THR A 15 5.84 -0.57 17.05
CA THR A 15 7.23 -1.01 16.80
C THR A 15 8.17 0.21 16.87
N VAL A 16 9.00 0.28 17.90
CA VAL A 16 10.11 1.22 17.94
C VAL A 16 11.24 0.64 17.10
N PHE A 17 11.65 1.33 16.03
CA PHE A 17 12.81 0.91 15.26
C PHE A 17 14.04 0.97 16.18
N GLN A 18 14.80 -0.11 16.30
CA GLN A 18 16.09 -0.08 16.97
C GLN A 18 17.18 0.13 15.94
N LEU A 19 18.02 1.14 16.17
CA LEU A 19 19.25 1.31 15.40
C LEU A 19 20.21 0.16 15.74
N ASN A 20 21.22 -0.07 14.89
CA ASN A 20 22.21 -1.14 15.09
C ASN A 20 22.98 -1.03 16.43
N ASP A 21 22.93 0.12 17.09
CA ASP A 21 23.50 0.39 18.40
C ASP A 21 22.52 0.11 19.57
N GLY A 22 21.34 -0.44 19.28
CA GLY A 22 20.30 -0.74 20.27
C GLY A 22 19.50 0.48 20.73
N SER A 23 19.75 1.66 20.18
CA SER A 23 19.00 2.87 20.54
C SER A 23 17.60 2.86 19.91
N LEU A 24 16.62 3.30 20.71
CA LEU A 24 15.23 3.47 20.30
C LEU A 24 15.13 4.67 19.35
N LEU A 25 14.64 4.44 18.13
CA LEU A 25 14.35 5.52 17.19
C LEU A 25 13.18 6.36 17.71
N SER A 26 13.50 7.50 18.31
CA SER A 26 12.55 8.48 18.87
C SER A 26 11.70 9.19 17.79
N THR A 27 11.93 8.90 16.51
CA THR A 27 11.26 9.58 15.39
C THR A 27 10.00 8.83 14.95
N LYS A 28 8.86 9.54 14.92
CA LYS A 28 7.63 9.06 14.27
C LYS A 28 7.91 8.89 12.77
N CYS A 29 8.13 7.66 12.32
CA CYS A 29 8.44 7.34 10.93
C CYS A 29 7.15 7.29 10.09
N HIS A 30 7.08 8.11 9.05
CA HIS A 30 6.00 8.12 8.07
C HIS A 30 6.45 7.47 6.75
N SER A 31 7.74 7.59 6.40
CA SER A 31 8.30 6.99 5.20
C SER A 31 9.76 6.58 5.36
N VAL A 32 10.21 5.68 4.48
CA VAL A 32 11.57 5.15 4.42
C VAL A 32 12.04 5.15 2.98
N GLN A 33 13.29 5.57 2.78
CA GLN A 33 13.98 5.47 1.50
C GLN A 33 15.14 4.49 1.63
N TYR A 34 15.12 3.43 0.81
CA TYR A 34 16.21 2.47 0.70
C TYR A 34 17.11 2.84 -0.48
N ASP A 35 18.40 3.06 -0.21
CA ASP A 35 19.45 3.23 -1.20
C ASP A 35 20.03 1.86 -1.57
N ARG A 36 19.87 1.46 -2.83
CA ARG A 36 20.33 0.17 -3.36
C ARG A 36 21.85 0.08 -3.49
N ILE A 37 22.54 1.21 -3.71
CA ILE A 37 24.00 1.26 -3.90
C ILE A 37 24.67 1.12 -2.54
N ASN A 38 24.31 1.99 -1.61
CA ASN A 38 24.94 2.03 -0.28
C ASN A 38 24.33 1.05 0.72
N LYS A 39 23.22 0.37 0.35
CA LYS A 39 22.46 -0.55 1.21
C LYS A 39 22.00 0.13 2.51
N ARG A 40 21.59 1.39 2.43
CA ARG A 40 21.18 2.20 3.59
C ARG A 40 19.70 2.54 3.56
N CYS A 41 19.07 2.52 4.73
CA CYS A 41 17.72 3.05 4.93
C CYS A 41 17.80 4.44 5.56
N SER A 42 17.08 5.39 4.98
CA SER A 42 16.86 6.73 5.53
C SER A 42 15.39 6.84 5.94
N LEU A 43 15.13 7.16 7.20
CA LEU A 43 13.77 7.29 7.73
C LEU A 43 13.35 8.77 7.78
N PHE A 44 12.09 9.03 7.47
CA PHE A 44 11.53 10.38 7.43
C PHE A 44 10.20 10.44 8.20
N ASN A 45 9.92 11.59 8.79
CA ASN A 45 8.67 11.87 9.51
C ASN A 45 7.59 12.49 8.60
N THR A 46 7.81 12.52 7.30
CA THR A 46 6.87 13.03 6.29
C THR A 46 6.60 11.98 5.21
N SER A 47 5.47 12.13 4.53
CA SER A 47 5.08 11.37 3.34
C SER A 47 5.17 12.26 2.10
N ILE A 48 5.27 11.65 0.93
CA ILE A 48 5.26 12.41 -0.32
C ILE A 48 3.85 12.90 -0.66
N THR A 49 3.77 13.97 -1.44
CA THR A 49 2.53 14.52 -1.97
C THR A 49 1.77 13.46 -2.78
N PRO A 50 0.42 13.46 -2.73
CA PRO A 50 -0.46 14.41 -2.03
C PRO A 50 -0.82 14.09 -0.59
N THR A 51 -0.47 12.92 -0.06
CA THR A 51 -0.81 12.56 1.32
C THR A 51 0.06 13.30 2.34
N GLY A 52 1.28 13.68 1.95
CA GLY A 52 2.14 14.59 2.71
C GLY A 52 2.66 15.78 1.89
N ASN A 53 3.75 16.39 2.37
CA ASN A 53 4.30 17.64 1.83
C ASN A 53 5.67 17.47 1.14
N ALA A 54 6.20 16.25 1.06
CA ALA A 54 7.47 16.01 0.36
C ALA A 54 7.26 15.83 -1.15
N TYR A 55 8.20 16.34 -1.94
CA TYR A 55 8.22 16.10 -3.38
C TYR A 55 8.87 14.76 -3.68
N TYR A 56 8.24 13.96 -4.55
CA TYR A 56 8.84 12.73 -5.02
C TYR A 56 9.79 13.01 -6.19
N ILE A 57 11.05 12.63 -6.04
CA ILE A 57 12.05 12.66 -7.10
C ILE A 57 12.38 11.19 -7.42
N PRO A 58 11.89 10.65 -8.55
CA PRO A 58 12.18 9.28 -8.95
C PRO A 58 13.68 9.03 -9.05
N ASN A 59 14.13 7.90 -8.50
CA ASN A 59 15.53 7.47 -8.56
C ASN A 59 15.58 5.93 -8.65
N GLU A 60 16.12 5.40 -9.74
CA GLU A 60 16.21 3.95 -10.00
C GLU A 60 17.04 3.21 -8.94
N ASN A 61 18.01 3.89 -8.34
CA ASN A 61 18.84 3.36 -7.28
C ASN A 61 18.20 3.47 -5.89
N SER A 62 16.96 3.95 -5.81
CA SER A 62 16.25 4.14 -4.57
C SER A 62 14.87 3.48 -4.59
N ILE A 63 14.46 2.94 -3.44
CA ILE A 63 13.10 2.46 -3.22
C ILE A 63 12.48 3.30 -2.11
N TYR A 64 11.30 3.83 -2.35
CA TYR A 64 10.56 4.59 -1.37
C TYR A 64 9.38 3.76 -0.84
N PHE A 65 9.23 3.75 0.48
CA PHE A 65 8.17 3.07 1.21
C PHE A 65 7.51 4.04 2.17
N GLU A 66 6.24 3.83 2.45
CA GLU A 66 5.49 4.66 3.39
C GLU A 66 4.44 3.84 4.11
N LYS A 67 4.09 4.29 5.31
CA LYS A 67 3.06 3.63 6.12
C LYS A 67 1.70 3.93 5.52
N ILE A 68 1.07 2.92 4.92
CA ILE A 68 -0.31 2.99 4.46
C ILE A 68 -1.20 2.48 5.60
N CYS A 69 -1.97 3.39 6.19
CA CYS A 69 -2.94 3.06 7.23
C CYS A 69 -4.31 2.86 6.58
N ILE A 70 -4.79 1.62 6.51
CA ILE A 70 -6.16 1.31 6.12
C ILE A 70 -6.99 1.33 7.41
N SER A 71 -8.08 2.09 7.41
CA SER A 71 -9.03 2.11 8.52
C SER A 71 -9.52 0.69 8.78
N ASP A 72 -9.34 0.21 10.01
CA ASP A 72 -10.13 -0.92 10.46
C ASP A 72 -11.52 -0.37 10.73
N ASP A 73 -12.44 -0.58 9.79
CA ASP A 73 -13.86 -0.29 9.96
C ASP A 73 -14.44 -1.27 11.00
N SER A 74 -14.00 -1.05 12.24
CA SER A 74 -14.27 -1.81 13.44
C SER A 74 -15.68 -1.52 13.98
N GLN A 75 -16.37 -0.54 13.38
CA GLN A 75 -17.74 -0.20 13.72
C GLN A 75 -18.72 -1.35 13.39
N ILE A 76 -18.40 -2.20 12.42
CA ILE A 76 -19.17 -3.41 12.12
C ILE A 76 -18.90 -4.50 13.18
N VAL A 77 -17.69 -4.51 13.78
CA VAL A 77 -17.27 -5.52 14.75
C VAL A 77 -17.91 -5.30 16.13
N GLU A 78 -18.17 -4.04 16.51
CA GLU A 78 -18.81 -3.73 17.80
C GLU A 78 -20.26 -4.25 17.87
N SER A 79 -21.00 -4.23 16.76
CA SER A 79 -22.40 -4.70 16.69
C SER A 79 -22.53 -6.23 16.55
N LEU A 80 -21.45 -6.92 16.19
CA LEU A 80 -21.42 -8.38 15.95
C LEU A 80 -20.80 -9.20 17.09
N LYS A 81 -20.48 -8.56 18.24
CA LYS A 81 -19.89 -9.17 19.44
C LYS A 81 -20.67 -10.35 20.05
N ASN A 82 -21.90 -10.63 19.58
CA ASN A 82 -22.76 -11.68 20.13
C ASN A 82 -22.77 -13.00 19.32
N SER A 83 -21.81 -13.24 18.42
CA SER A 83 -21.70 -14.55 17.77
C SER A 83 -20.24 -15.03 17.71
N TYR A 84 -19.94 -16.10 18.44
CA TYR A 84 -18.61 -16.70 18.59
C TYR A 84 -18.00 -17.19 17.26
N GLU A 85 -18.81 -17.32 16.22
CA GLU A 85 -18.40 -17.79 14.87
C GLU A 85 -17.92 -16.65 13.96
N THR A 86 -18.29 -15.39 14.25
CA THR A 86 -17.89 -14.21 13.45
C THR A 86 -16.52 -13.65 13.85
N LEU A 87 -15.99 -14.05 15.03
CA LEU A 87 -14.70 -13.60 15.55
C LEU A 87 -13.51 -14.10 14.71
N GLN A 88 -13.62 -15.28 14.11
CA GLN A 88 -12.52 -15.90 13.37
C GLN A 88 -12.34 -15.25 11.97
N ILE A 89 -13.43 -14.79 11.36
CA ILE A 89 -13.44 -14.20 10.00
C ILE A 89 -12.79 -12.81 10.00
N SER A 90 -13.06 -12.00 11.02
CA SER A 90 -12.52 -10.63 11.15
C SER A 90 -11.01 -10.62 11.46
N LEU A 91 -10.54 -11.58 12.27
CA LEU A 91 -9.11 -11.74 12.55
C LEU A 91 -8.33 -12.24 11.33
N ASP A 92 -8.93 -13.07 10.48
CA ASP A 92 -8.29 -13.52 9.24
C ASP A 92 -8.16 -12.40 8.21
N MET A 93 -9.09 -11.43 8.17
CA MET A 93 -8.96 -10.25 7.31
C MET A 93 -7.83 -9.33 7.78
N VAL A 94 -7.69 -9.11 9.09
CA VAL A 94 -6.58 -8.33 9.69
C VAL A 94 -5.25 -9.08 9.61
N ARG A 95 -5.26 -10.42 9.67
CA ARG A 95 -4.07 -11.27 9.56
C ARG A 95 -3.59 -11.43 8.11
N ARG A 96 -4.50 -11.48 7.12
CA ARG A 96 -4.16 -11.43 5.68
C ARG A 96 -3.66 -10.06 5.23
N LYS A 97 -4.07 -8.97 5.90
CA LYS A 97 -3.49 -7.62 5.68
C LYS A 97 -1.98 -7.58 5.96
N CYS A 98 -1.39 -8.55 6.68
CA CYS A 98 0.05 -8.68 6.91
C CYS A 98 0.82 -9.47 5.83
N GLU A 99 0.14 -10.14 4.88
CA GLU A 99 0.81 -10.89 3.80
C GLU A 99 0.90 -10.09 2.50
N ILE A 100 0.24 -8.93 2.45
CA ILE A 100 0.18 -8.10 1.25
C ILE A 100 1.11 -6.90 1.42
N VAL A 101 2.17 -6.86 0.61
CA VAL A 101 3.03 -5.69 0.46
C VAL A 101 2.36 -4.75 -0.53
N LEU A 102 2.06 -3.53 -0.08
CA LEU A 102 1.56 -2.48 -0.94
C LEU A 102 2.73 -1.68 -1.52
N ARG A 103 2.80 -1.60 -2.85
CA ARG A 103 3.83 -0.83 -3.56
C ARG A 103 3.19 0.34 -4.29
N ARG A 104 3.32 1.54 -3.73
CA ARG A 104 2.87 2.78 -4.36
C ARG A 104 3.92 3.32 -5.34
N ILE A 105 3.48 3.73 -6.51
CA ILE A 105 4.29 4.32 -7.58
C ILE A 105 3.57 5.59 -8.05
N PRO A 106 4.09 6.78 -7.67
CA PRO A 106 3.51 8.03 -8.11
C PRO A 106 3.61 8.22 -9.63
N GLN A 107 2.61 8.85 -10.24
CA GLN A 107 2.60 9.20 -11.67
C GLN A 107 2.78 8.01 -12.62
N TYR A 108 2.16 6.88 -12.32
CA TYR A 108 2.10 5.73 -13.21
C TYR A 108 0.68 5.18 -13.30
N ILE A 109 0.39 4.49 -14.40
CA ILE A 109 -0.89 3.83 -14.67
C ILE A 109 -0.67 2.49 -15.38
N LEU A 110 -1.72 1.67 -15.42
CA LEU A 110 -1.80 0.44 -16.20
C LEU A 110 -2.89 0.60 -17.28
N VAL A 111 -2.47 0.82 -18.52
CA VAL A 111 -3.38 1.21 -19.61
C VAL A 111 -4.22 0.03 -20.09
N GLY A 112 -5.53 0.21 -20.23
CA GLY A 112 -6.43 -0.76 -20.89
C GLY A 112 -6.76 -2.03 -20.08
N HIS A 113 -6.41 -2.08 -18.79
CA HIS A 113 -6.61 -3.27 -17.94
C HIS A 113 -7.62 -3.05 -16.79
N ALA A 114 -8.40 -1.97 -16.87
CA ALA A 114 -9.46 -1.66 -15.92
C ALA A 114 -10.46 -2.82 -15.82
N THR A 115 -10.57 -3.40 -14.63
CA THR A 115 -11.56 -4.45 -14.33
C THR A 115 -12.82 -3.83 -13.74
N ALA A 116 -12.66 -2.85 -12.86
CA ALA A 116 -13.75 -2.04 -12.33
C ALA A 116 -13.32 -0.58 -12.20
N VAL A 117 -14.27 0.34 -12.35
CA VAL A 117 -14.07 1.78 -12.13
C VAL A 117 -15.11 2.23 -11.13
N ILE A 118 -14.67 2.71 -9.96
CA ILE A 118 -15.53 3.12 -8.86
C ILE A 118 -15.15 4.53 -8.39
N SER A 119 -16.01 5.11 -7.56
CA SER A 119 -15.69 6.35 -6.86
C SER A 119 -15.16 6.02 -5.46
N ALA A 120 -14.04 6.61 -5.07
CA ALA A 120 -13.47 6.48 -3.74
C ALA A 120 -13.19 7.87 -3.16
N PRO A 121 -13.60 8.17 -1.91
CA PRO A 121 -13.40 9.49 -1.32
C PRO A 121 -11.95 9.79 -0.96
N SER A 122 -11.11 8.76 -0.79
CA SER A 122 -9.67 8.92 -0.60
C SER A 122 -8.86 7.81 -1.27
N HIS A 123 -7.55 8.02 -1.35
CA HIS A 123 -6.58 7.01 -1.78
C HIS A 123 -6.72 5.73 -0.95
N ASN A 124 -6.90 5.84 0.37
CA ASN A 124 -6.98 4.68 1.26
C ASN A 124 -8.26 3.88 1.03
N ASP A 125 -9.39 4.56 0.76
CA ASP A 125 -10.64 3.89 0.40
C ASP A 125 -10.49 3.12 -0.92
N CYS A 126 -9.74 3.66 -1.88
CA CYS A 126 -9.46 2.95 -3.13
C CYS A 126 -8.65 1.66 -2.90
N ILE A 127 -7.63 1.72 -2.03
CA ILE A 127 -6.86 0.53 -1.62
C ILE A 127 -7.77 -0.46 -0.91
N GLU A 128 -8.61 0.00 0.02
CA GLU A 128 -9.54 -0.88 0.76
C GLU A 128 -10.49 -1.60 -0.20
N MET A 129 -11.06 -0.87 -1.16
CA MET A 129 -11.94 -1.44 -2.18
C MET A 129 -11.22 -2.49 -3.05
N CYS A 130 -9.93 -2.29 -3.35
CA CYS A 130 -9.13 -3.31 -4.02
C CYS A 130 -8.91 -4.54 -3.13
N LEU A 131 -8.55 -4.37 -1.85
CA LEU A 131 -8.35 -5.49 -0.93
C LEU A 131 -9.64 -6.31 -0.70
N ARG A 132 -10.79 -5.65 -0.76
CA ARG A 132 -12.13 -6.25 -0.59
C ARG A 132 -12.78 -6.70 -1.90
N SER A 133 -12.11 -6.49 -3.03
CA SER A 133 -12.64 -6.75 -4.38
C SER A 133 -13.17 -8.17 -4.58
N LEU A 134 -12.56 -9.18 -3.95
CA LEU A 134 -13.03 -10.56 -4.07
C LEU A 134 -14.43 -10.72 -3.47
N GLU A 135 -14.68 -10.09 -2.32
CA GLU A 135 -15.95 -10.16 -1.61
C GLU A 135 -17.02 -9.27 -2.25
N VAL A 136 -16.63 -8.06 -2.67
CA VAL A 136 -17.59 -7.02 -3.10
C VAL A 136 -17.79 -6.94 -4.62
N LEU A 137 -16.83 -7.41 -5.42
CA LEU A 137 -16.83 -7.32 -6.89
C LEU A 137 -16.51 -8.66 -7.58
N ALA A 138 -16.34 -9.75 -6.83
CA ALA A 138 -16.09 -11.10 -7.33
C ALA A 138 -14.83 -11.25 -8.21
N PHE A 139 -13.77 -10.49 -7.95
CA PHE A 139 -12.44 -10.71 -8.55
C PHE A 139 -11.32 -10.38 -7.56
N THR A 140 -10.16 -11.02 -7.70
CA THR A 140 -8.97 -10.67 -6.92
C THR A 140 -8.24 -9.50 -7.56
N CYS A 141 -8.36 -8.31 -6.98
CA CYS A 141 -7.62 -7.13 -7.40
C CYS A 141 -6.12 -7.27 -7.08
N ARG A 142 -5.27 -6.89 -8.05
CA ARG A 142 -3.81 -6.93 -7.96
C ARG A 142 -3.15 -5.57 -8.10
N SER A 143 -3.88 -4.60 -8.63
CA SER A 143 -3.46 -3.21 -8.62
C SER A 143 -4.65 -2.26 -8.61
N ALA A 144 -4.44 -1.09 -8.02
CA ALA A 144 -5.37 0.02 -8.03
C ALA A 144 -4.69 1.27 -8.60
N ILE A 145 -5.48 2.15 -9.21
CA ILE A 145 -5.05 3.46 -9.67
C ILE A 145 -6.00 4.49 -9.06
N TYR A 146 -5.45 5.47 -8.35
CA TYR A 146 -6.22 6.53 -7.72
C TYR A 146 -5.87 7.89 -8.30
N PHE A 147 -6.86 8.55 -8.91
CA PHE A 147 -6.75 9.92 -9.39
C PHE A 147 -7.23 10.91 -8.34
N TYR A 148 -6.40 11.88 -8.01
CA TYR A 148 -6.67 12.81 -6.92
C TYR A 148 -7.61 13.96 -7.29
N GLU A 149 -7.67 14.32 -8.56
CA GLU A 149 -8.35 15.53 -9.03
C GLU A 149 -9.80 15.27 -9.48
N TYR A 150 -10.21 14.00 -9.52
CA TYR A 150 -11.56 13.62 -9.89
C TYR A 150 -12.38 13.21 -8.66
N PRO A 151 -13.58 13.78 -8.47
CA PRO A 151 -14.44 13.44 -7.32
C PRO A 151 -15.25 12.14 -7.52
N LYS A 152 -15.28 11.59 -8.74
CA LYS A 152 -16.01 10.37 -9.11
C LYS A 152 -15.21 9.57 -10.12
N SER A 153 -15.46 8.27 -10.18
CA SER A 153 -14.79 7.33 -11.12
C SER A 153 -13.26 7.45 -11.07
N ASN A 154 -12.75 7.75 -9.88
CA ASN A 154 -11.38 8.13 -9.61
C ASN A 154 -10.53 6.97 -9.06
N CYS A 155 -11.16 5.82 -8.82
CA CYS A 155 -10.50 4.60 -8.38
C CYS A 155 -10.71 3.49 -9.42
N ILE A 156 -9.62 3.09 -10.08
CA ILE A 156 -9.62 2.05 -11.09
C ILE A 156 -8.98 0.81 -10.48
N LEU A 157 -9.70 -0.30 -10.49
CA LEU A 157 -9.26 -1.57 -9.93
C LEU A 157 -8.95 -2.55 -11.06
N ASN A 158 -7.81 -3.24 -10.96
CA ASN A 158 -7.35 -4.18 -11.97
C ASN A 158 -7.10 -5.55 -11.35
N LYS A 159 -7.48 -6.62 -12.05
CA LYS A 159 -7.02 -7.99 -11.79
C LYS A 159 -5.55 -8.24 -12.22
N ASP A 160 -4.99 -7.30 -12.99
CA ASP A 160 -3.62 -7.31 -13.51
C ASP A 160 -2.72 -6.32 -12.74
N SER A 161 -1.41 -6.38 -12.99
CA SER A 161 -0.37 -5.59 -12.34
C SER A 161 0.75 -5.24 -13.33
N ALA A 162 1.66 -4.34 -12.96
CA ALA A 162 2.84 -4.00 -13.74
C ALA A 162 3.76 -5.21 -13.96
N ARG A 163 3.70 -6.23 -13.08
CA ARG A 163 4.44 -7.48 -13.27
C ARG A 163 3.79 -8.43 -14.26
N THR A 164 2.45 -8.47 -14.30
CA THR A 164 1.73 -9.36 -15.22
C THR A 164 1.52 -8.75 -16.60
N ARG A 165 1.57 -7.41 -16.70
CA ARG A 165 1.32 -6.59 -17.90
C ARG A 165 2.32 -5.44 -18.03
N PRO A 166 3.64 -5.70 -18.00
CA PRO A 166 4.67 -4.64 -17.99
C PRO A 166 4.60 -3.72 -19.22
N GLU A 167 4.19 -4.24 -20.37
CA GLU A 167 4.06 -3.51 -21.64
C GLU A 167 2.99 -2.42 -21.62
N TYR A 168 2.07 -2.47 -20.65
CA TYR A 168 1.01 -1.48 -20.46
C TYR A 168 1.23 -0.57 -19.26
N PHE A 169 2.32 -0.78 -18.53
CA PHE A 169 2.69 0.00 -17.36
C PHE A 169 3.51 1.21 -17.79
N THR A 170 2.92 2.40 -17.69
CA THR A 170 3.50 3.63 -18.24
C THR A 170 3.32 4.81 -17.30
N ASN A 171 4.16 5.82 -17.49
CA ASN A 171 4.08 7.08 -16.77
C ASN A 171 2.84 7.89 -17.20
N GLU A 172 2.17 8.48 -16.22
CA GLU A 172 1.11 9.47 -16.41
C GLU A 172 1.69 10.88 -16.21
N ARG A 173 1.41 11.78 -17.14
CA ARG A 173 2.10 13.07 -17.26
C ARG A 173 1.20 14.26 -16.98
N GLU A 174 -0.10 14.10 -17.14
CA GLU A 174 -1.06 15.21 -17.05
C GLU A 174 -1.80 15.16 -15.72
N GLN A 175 -2.31 13.98 -15.37
CA GLN A 175 -3.19 13.83 -14.22
C GLN A 175 -2.40 13.44 -12.98
N LYS A 176 -2.81 13.96 -11.82
CA LYS A 176 -2.24 13.57 -10.54
C LYS A 176 -2.78 12.20 -10.12
N VAL A 177 -1.91 11.20 -10.16
CA VAL A 177 -2.31 9.80 -9.98
C VAL A 177 -1.27 9.01 -9.18
N ASP A 178 -1.76 8.01 -8.46
CA ASP A 178 -0.92 6.93 -7.96
C ASP A 178 -1.37 5.59 -8.50
N TYR A 179 -0.38 4.78 -8.87
CA TYR A 179 -0.54 3.35 -9.03
C TYR A 179 -0.14 2.64 -7.74
N ILE A 180 -0.95 1.67 -7.31
CA ILE A 180 -0.71 0.86 -6.12
C ILE A 180 -0.77 -0.60 -6.53
N GLU A 181 0.32 -1.33 -6.30
CA GLU A 181 0.38 -2.78 -6.50
C GLU A 181 0.15 -3.53 -5.19
N MET A 182 -0.58 -4.63 -5.27
CA MET A 182 -0.82 -5.55 -4.17
C MET A 182 0.04 -6.80 -4.43
N ASP A 183 1.08 -6.97 -3.63
CA ASP A 183 2.04 -8.05 -3.76
C ASP A 183 1.87 -9.03 -2.62
N GLU A 184 1.83 -10.33 -2.90
CA GLU A 184 1.96 -11.34 -1.85
C GLU A 184 3.44 -11.42 -1.43
N CYS A 185 3.71 -11.37 -0.12
CA CYS A 185 4.98 -11.76 0.47
C CYS A 185 5.26 -13.23 0.11
N ARG A 186 6.07 -13.48 -0.91
CA ARG A 186 6.57 -14.83 -1.19
C ARG A 186 7.89 -15.05 -0.43
N PRO A 187 7.95 -15.95 0.55
CA PRO A 187 9.22 -16.40 1.09
C PRO A 187 9.95 -17.18 -0.02
N THR A 188 11.09 -16.66 -0.47
CA THR A 188 12.06 -17.39 -1.29
C THR A 188 13.00 -18.19 -0.43
#